data_AF-A0A5M6IZU2-F1
#
_entry.id   AF-A0A5M6IZU2-F1
#
_cell.length_a   1.000
_cell.length_b   1.000
_cell.length_c   1.000
_cell.angle_alpha   90.00
_cell.angle_beta   90.00
_cell.angle_gamma   90.00
#
_symmetry.space_group_name_H-M   'P 1'
#
loop_
_entity.id
_entity.type
_entity.pdbx_description
1 polymer ?
#
loop_
_entity_poly.entity_id
_entity_poly.type
_entity_poly.pdbx_seq_one_letter_code
_entity_poly.pdbx_strand_id
1 'polypeptide(L)' 'MTAERLREILCQLGWSKDHLQQRLRVDPRVVRRWISGGADIPESIALWLERAAVLDASNPPPVRNSAR' A
#
# COMPACT_ATOMS: atom_id res chain seq x y z
N MET A 1 9.15 5.30 -7.20
CA MET A 1 7.86 4.57 -7.36
C MET A 1 6.82 5.55 -7.88
N THR A 2 5.97 5.13 -8.82
CA THR A 2 4.93 5.98 -9.43
C THR A 2 3.62 5.94 -8.64
N ALA A 3 2.70 6.86 -8.94
CA ALA A 3 1.37 6.90 -8.35
C ALA A 3 0.54 5.66 -8.73
N GLU A 4 0.67 5.19 -9.97
CA GLU A 4 0.02 3.98 -10.48
C GLU A 4 0.47 2.77 -9.67
N ARG A 5 1.79 2.61 -9.48
CA ARG A 5 2.35 1.51 -8.71
C ARG A 5 1.93 1.55 -7.25
N LEU A 6 1.85 2.75 -6.66
CA LEU A 6 1.32 2.92 -5.30
C LEU A 6 -0.12 2.41 -5.19
N ARG A 7 -1.00 2.76 -6.15
CA ARG A 7 -2.40 2.30 -6.14
C ARG A 7 -2.50 0.78 -6.28
N GLU A 8 -1.68 0.17 -7.13
CA GLU A 8 -1.61 -1.28 -7.28
C GLU A 8 -1.25 -1.97 -5.96
N ILE A 9 -0.19 -1.50 -5.30
CA ILE A 9 0.26 -2.07 -4.01
C ILE A 9 -0.81 -1.90 -2.94
N LEU A 10 -1.46 -0.74 -2.85
CA LEU A 10 -2.55 -0.53 -1.89
C LEU A 10 -3.74 -1.44 -2.16
N CYS A 11 -4.09 -1.65 -3.43
CA CYS A 11 -5.14 -2.59 -3.82
C CYS A 11 -4.78 -4.02 -3.42
N GLN A 12 -3.55 -4.45 -3.73
CA GLN A 12 -3.03 -5.77 -3.36
C GLN A 12 -3.10 -6.01 -1.85
N LEU A 13 -2.63 -5.04 -1.07
CA LEU A 13 -2.63 -5.10 0.40
C LEU A 13 -4.03 -4.94 1.02
N GLY A 14 -5.06 -4.63 0.23
CA GLY A 14 -6.39 -4.28 0.73
C GLY A 14 -6.41 -2.98 1.55
N TRP A 15 -5.46 -2.07 1.32
CA TRP A 15 -5.33 -0.84 2.07
C TRP A 15 -6.03 0.32 1.37
N SER A 16 -6.73 1.14 2.16
CA SER A 16 -7.22 2.44 1.73
C SER A 16 -6.14 3.51 1.91
N LYS A 17 -6.39 4.70 1.37
CA LYS A 17 -5.57 5.89 1.68
C LYS A 17 -5.45 6.13 3.19
N ASP A 18 -6.53 5.91 3.93
CA ASP A 18 -6.59 6.18 5.36
C ASP A 18 -5.76 5.15 6.14
N HIS A 19 -5.74 3.88 5.71
CA HIS A 19 -4.81 2.88 6.26
C HIS A 19 -3.35 3.30 6.07
N LEU A 20 -2.98 3.79 4.88
CA LEU A 20 -1.62 4.25 4.61
C LEU A 20 -1.26 5.47 5.48
N GLN A 21 -2.19 6.43 5.60
CA GLN A 21 -2.03 7.60 6.45
C GLN A 21 -1.77 7.21 7.91
N GLN A 22 -2.59 6.30 8.46
CA GLN A 22 -2.48 5.85 9.84
C GLN A 22 -1.17 5.09 10.09
N ARG A 23 -0.74 4.23 9.15
CA ARG A 23 0.51 3.48 9.25
C ARG A 23 1.74 4.38 9.23
N LEU A 24 1.78 5.37 8.35
CA LEU A 24 2.93 6.27 8.20
C LEU A 24 2.88 7.48 9.13
N ARG A 25 1.72 7.74 9.79
CA ARG A 25 1.47 8.93 10.61
C ARG A 25 1.77 10.25 9.87
N VAL A 26 1.44 10.28 8.58
CA VAL A 26 1.63 11.46 7.72
C VAL A 26 0.31 12.17 7.46
N ASP A 27 0.37 13.41 6.97
CA ASP A 27 -0.83 14.19 6.64
C ASP A 27 -1.63 13.56 5.47
N PRO A 28 -2.97 13.46 5.56
CA PRO A 28 -3.81 12.94 4.48
C PRO A 28 -3.61 13.61 3.12
N ARG A 29 -3.23 14.89 3.11
CA ARG A 29 -2.96 15.69 1.90
C ARG A 29 -1.69 15.21 1.20
N VAL A 30 -0.67 14.81 1.96
CA VAL A 30 0.58 14.25 1.41
C VAL A 30 0.28 12.93 0.72
N VAL A 31 -0.45 12.02 1.38
CA VAL A 31 -0.85 10.74 0.79
C VAL A 31 -1.71 10.94 -0.45
N ARG A 32 -2.64 11.91 -0.41
CA ARG A 32 -3.48 12.25 -1.57
C ARG A 32 -2.62 12.72 -2.76
N ARG A 33 -1.60 13.56 -2.51
CA ARG A 33 -0.67 14.01 -3.56
C ARG A 33 0.15 12.88 -4.16
N TRP A 34 0.64 11.95 -3.34
CA TRP A 34 1.32 10.75 -3.84
C TRP A 34 0.42 9.89 -4.73
N ILE A 35 -0.81 9.62 -4.26
CA ILE A 35 -1.79 8.85 -5.02
C ILE A 35 -2.20 9.58 -6.30
N SER A 36 -2.19 10.90 -6.37
CA SER A 36 -2.54 11.64 -7.59
C SER A 36 -1.34 11.91 -8.52
N GLY A 37 -0.13 11.50 -8.16
CA GLY A 37 1.10 11.86 -8.89
C GLY A 37 1.50 13.34 -8.77
N GLY A 38 0.90 14.08 -7.83
CA GLY A 38 1.19 15.49 -7.59
C GLY A 38 2.40 15.75 -6.67
N ALA A 39 3.03 14.68 -6.17
CA ALA A 39 4.28 14.73 -5.43
C ALA A 39 4.99 13.38 -5.52
N ASP A 40 6.32 13.41 -5.50
CA ASP A 40 7.13 12.21 -5.42
C ASP A 40 6.99 11.52 -4.07
N ILE A 41 7.06 10.19 -4.11
CA ILE A 41 7.03 9.35 -2.92
C ILE A 41 8.46 9.18 -2.42
N PRO A 42 8.77 9.47 -1.14
CA PRO A 42 10.09 9.25 -0.57
C PRO A 42 10.56 7.81 -0.81
N GLU A 43 11.82 7.65 -1.22
CA GLU A 43 12.37 6.35 -1.60
C GLU A 43 12.26 5.30 -0.49
N SER A 44 12.50 5.69 0.76
CA SER A 44 12.35 4.80 1.92
C SER A 44 10.93 4.24 2.08
N ILE A 45 9.91 5.06 1.81
CA ILE A 45 8.49 4.69 1.87
C ILE A 45 8.14 3.79 0.69
N ALA A 46 8.63 4.12 -0.50
CA ALA A 46 8.46 3.30 -1.69
C ALA A 46 9.04 1.90 -1.49
N LEU A 47 10.27 1.80 -0.98
CA LEU A 47 10.93 0.53 -0.72
C LEU A 47 10.20 -0.30 0.35
N TRP A 48 9.71 0.36 1.41
CA TRP A 48 8.91 -0.32 2.43
C TRP A 48 7.60 -0.87 1.88
N LEU A 49 6.89 -0.12 1.03
CA LEU A 49 5.64 -0.55 0.39
C LEU A 49 5.85 -1.74 -0.55
N GLU A 50 6.89 -1.71 -1.38
CA GLU A 50 7.23 -2.84 -2.26
C GLU A 50 7.54 -4.10 -1.44
N ARG A 51 8.28 -3.98 -0.33
CA ARG A 51 8.53 -5.11 0.56
C ARG A 51 7.26 -5.63 1.22
N ALA A 52 6.34 -4.74 1.63
CA ALA A 52 5.06 -5.14 2.18
C ALA A 52 4.23 -5.93 1.16
N ALA A 53 4.21 -5.49 -0.10
CA ALA A 53 3.54 -6.21 -1.19
C ALA A 53 4.15 -7.61 -1.42
N VAL A 54 5.48 -7.73 -1.43
CA VAL A 54 6.15 -9.03 -1.57
C VAL A 54 5.79 -9.97 -0.41
N LEU A 55 5.81 -9.47 0.82
CA LEU A 55 5.48 -10.27 2.00
C LEU A 55 4.03 -10.76 1.96
N ASP A 56 3.08 -9.89 1.63
CA ASP A 56 1.67 -10.22 1.50
C ASP A 56 1.43 -11.31 0.43
N ALA A 57 2.06 -11.17 -0.74
CA ALA A 57 1.99 -12.17 -1.80
C ALA A 57 2.60 -13.53 -1.38
N SER A 58 3.65 -13.52 -0.56
CA SER A 58 4.32 -14.73 -0.07
C SER A 58 3.60 -15.43 1.08
N ASN A 59 2.67 -14.74 1.75
CA ASN A 59 1.95 -15.26 2.91
C ASN A 59 0.44 -15.01 2.76
N PRO A 60 -0.20 -15.65 1.77
CA PRO A 60 -1.63 -15.47 1.54
C PRO A 60 -2.44 -15.92 2.77
N PRO A 61 -3.62 -15.32 3.02
CA PRO A 61 -4.47 -15.74 4.11
C PRO A 61 -4.81 -17.23 3.97
N PRO A 62 -4.93 -17.97 5.08
CA PRO A 62 -5.31 -19.37 5.03
C PRO A 62 -6.65 -19.48 4.30
N VAL A 63 -6.69 -20.30 3.25
CA VAL A 63 -7.92 -20.56 2.50
C VAL A 63 -8.93 -21.11 3.49
N ARG A 64 -10.05 -20.40 3.67
CA ARG A 64 -11.13 -20.87 4.54
C ARG A 64 -11.64 -22.17 3.93
N ASN A 65 -11.29 -23.32 4.52
CA ASN A 65 -11.89 -24.59 4.15
C ASN A 65 -13.33 -24.57 4.65
N SER A 66 -14.23 -23.99 3.86
CA SER A 66 -15.66 -24.22 4.01
C SER A 66 -15.96 -25.64 3.55
N ALA A 67 -15.63 -26.61 4.40
CA ALA A 67 -16.21 -27.95 4.33
C ALA A 67 -17.72 -27.77 4.48
N ARG A 68 -18.44 -27.98 3.38
CA ARG A 68 -19.89 -28.20 3.37
C ARG A 68 -20.18 -29.62 3.83
#